data_AF-A0A1H6KT12-F1
#
_entry.id   AF-A0A1H6KT12-F1
#
_cell.length_a   1.000
_cell.length_b   1.000
_cell.length_c   1.000
_cell.angle_alpha   90.00
_cell.angle_beta   90.00
_cell.angle_gamma   90.00
#
_symmetry.space_group_name_H-M   'P 1'
#
loop_
_entity.id
_entity.type
_entity.pdbx_description
1 polymer ?
#
loop_
_entity_poly.entity_id
_entity_poly.type
_entity_poly.pdbx_seq_one_letter_code
_entity_poly.pdbx_strand_id
1 'polypeptide(L)'
;MNFIDVISRFQADESTQGIIMVGEIGGSEEEEAAEYIQNHVTKPVVSYITGLTAPAGKRMGHAGAIVTGGKGTAEGKVSALKSAGVEVVNSPSAMGIAMKERLLT
;
A
#
# COMPACT_ATOMS: atom_id res chain seq x y z
N MET A 1 3.88 -1.64 -15.48
CA MET A 1 2.67 -1.23 -14.77
C MET A 1 2.84 -1.64 -13.32
N ASN A 2 3.30 -0.71 -12.49
CA ASN A 2 3.48 -0.85 -11.05
C ASN A 2 2.43 0.00 -10.29
N PHE A 3 2.56 0.11 -8.96
CA PHE A 3 1.65 0.95 -8.16
C PHE A 3 1.63 2.42 -8.61
N ILE A 4 2.79 3.02 -8.86
CA ILE A 4 2.91 4.43 -9.26
C ILE A 4 2.19 4.69 -10.59
N ASP A 5 2.33 3.79 -11.55
CA ASP A 5 1.66 3.86 -12.86
C ASP A 5 0.12 3.92 -12.70
N VAL A 6 -0.43 3.24 -11.69
CA VAL A 6 -1.89 3.18 -11.46
C VAL A 6 -2.35 4.33 -10.57
N ILE A 7 -1.61 4.64 -9.49
CA ILE A 7 -1.92 5.73 -8.56
C ILE A 7 -1.93 7.06 -9.29
N SER A 8 -0.98 7.32 -10.17
CA SER A 8 -0.94 8.55 -10.97
C SER A 8 -2.18 8.72 -11.85
N ARG A 9 -2.69 7.63 -12.43
CA ARG A 9 -3.92 7.63 -13.24
C ARG A 9 -5.16 7.88 -12.40
N PHE A 10 -5.26 7.27 -11.22
CA PHE A 10 -6.35 7.54 -10.28
C PHE A 10 -6.29 8.96 -9.71
N GLN A 11 -5.10 9.50 -9.47
CA GLN A 11 -4.92 10.89 -9.06
C GLN A 11 -5.41 11.85 -10.16
N ALA A 12 -5.12 11.58 -11.43
CA ALA A 12 -5.52 12.42 -12.55
C ALA A 12 -7.02 12.33 -12.92
N ASP A 13 -7.69 11.22 -12.61
CA ASP A 13 -9.11 11.02 -12.93
C ASP A 13 -10.04 11.79 -11.98
N GLU A 14 -10.73 12.82 -12.46
CA GLU A 14 -11.65 13.64 -11.66
C GLU A 14 -12.80 12.86 -11.01
N SER A 15 -13.19 11.71 -11.57
CA SER A 15 -14.25 10.87 -11.00
C SER A 15 -13.78 10.02 -9.81
N THR A 16 -12.48 9.78 -9.69
CA THR A 16 -11.90 9.04 -8.57
C THR A 16 -11.83 9.93 -7.32
N GLN A 17 -12.55 9.56 -6.27
CA GLN A 17 -12.57 10.30 -5.00
C GLN A 17 -11.60 9.76 -3.94
N GLY A 18 -11.14 8.52 -4.07
CA GLY A 18 -10.21 7.90 -3.13
C GLY A 18 -9.55 6.67 -3.75
N ILE A 19 -8.39 6.28 -3.20
CA ILE A 19 -7.55 5.20 -3.73
C ILE A 19 -7.36 4.14 -2.65
N ILE A 20 -7.64 2.88 -2.98
CA ILE A 20 -7.30 1.74 -2.13
C ILE A 20 -6.13 0.99 -2.78
N MET A 21 -5.03 0.87 -2.06
CA MET A 21 -3.85 0.10 -2.48
C MET A 21 -3.77 -1.22 -1.71
N VAL A 22 -3.67 -2.35 -2.40
CA VAL A 22 -3.47 -3.66 -1.76
C VAL A 22 -2.11 -4.18 -2.16
N GLY A 23 -1.22 -4.26 -1.17
CA GLY A 23 0.15 -4.73 -1.33
C GLY A 23 0.41 -6.12 -0.74
N GLU A 24 1.62 -6.61 -0.94
CA GLU A 24 2.12 -7.85 -0.36
C GLU A 24 3.54 -7.69 0.19
N ILE A 25 4.02 -8.66 0.95
CA ILE A 25 5.44 -8.73 1.33
C ILE A 25 6.34 -8.95 0.11
N GLY A 26 7.61 -8.61 0.22
CA GLY A 26 8.59 -8.74 -0.86
C GLY A 26 8.70 -7.49 -1.73
N GLY A 27 9.84 -7.33 -2.41
CA GLY A 27 10.12 -6.14 -3.23
C GLY A 27 10.12 -4.82 -2.44
N SER A 28 10.10 -3.70 -3.17
CA SER A 28 10.11 -2.33 -2.65
C SER A 28 8.98 -1.44 -3.19
N GLU A 29 8.05 -2.01 -3.96
CA GLU A 29 7.07 -1.23 -4.72
C GLU A 29 6.13 -0.41 -3.82
N GLU A 30 5.75 -0.91 -2.65
CA GLU A 30 4.92 -0.18 -1.68
C GLU A 30 5.67 0.96 -1.00
N GLU A 31 6.96 0.80 -0.73
CA GLU A 31 7.81 1.87 -0.20
C GLU A 31 8.02 2.98 -1.24
N GLU A 32 8.26 2.61 -2.50
CA GLU A 32 8.35 3.55 -3.63
C GLU A 32 7.00 4.26 -3.86
N ALA A 33 5.88 3.53 -3.77
CA ALA A 33 4.55 4.11 -3.83
C ALA A 33 4.29 5.09 -2.68
N ALA A 34 4.77 4.79 -1.46
CA ALA A 34 4.63 5.70 -0.33
C ALA A 34 5.35 7.04 -0.59
N GLU A 35 6.59 7.00 -1.09
CA GLU A 35 7.33 8.21 -1.48
C GLU A 35 6.60 8.99 -2.57
N TYR A 36 6.06 8.30 -3.58
CA TYR A 36 5.28 8.94 -4.63
C TYR A 36 4.00 9.60 -4.08
N ILE A 37 3.25 8.88 -3.24
CA ILE A 37 2.01 9.37 -2.60
C ILE A 37 2.28 10.65 -1.83
N GLN A 38 3.32 10.65 -0.99
CA GLN A 38 3.67 11.81 -0.16
C GLN A 38 3.91 13.08 -0.97
N ASN A 39 4.50 12.95 -2.17
CA ASN A 39 4.93 14.08 -2.98
C ASN A 39 3.92 14.50 -4.06
N HIS A 40 3.04 13.60 -4.50
CA HIS A 40 2.25 13.81 -5.73
C HIS A 40 0.74 13.50 -5.60
N VAL A 41 0.30 12.87 -4.51
CA VAL A 41 -1.09 12.41 -4.38
C VAL A 41 -1.79 13.21 -3.31
N THR A 42 -2.88 13.87 -3.69
CA THR A 42 -3.71 14.66 -2.77
C THR A 42 -5.00 13.95 -2.38
N LYS A 43 -5.42 12.95 -3.16
CA LYS A 43 -6.62 12.16 -2.85
C LYS A 43 -6.38 11.24 -1.65
N PRO A 44 -7.42 10.94 -0.84
CA PRO A 44 -7.30 9.98 0.23
C PRO A 44 -6.81 8.62 -0.25
N VAL A 45 -5.82 8.07 0.45
CA VAL A 45 -5.29 6.73 0.20
C VAL A 45 -5.47 5.87 1.45
N VAL A 46 -6.02 4.68 1.26
CA VAL A 46 -6.06 3.60 2.25
C VAL A 46 -5.27 2.41 1.70
N SER A 47 -4.54 1.71 2.57
CA SER A 47 -3.75 0.55 2.16
C SER A 47 -3.94 -0.67 3.07
N TYR A 48 -3.71 -1.85 2.51
CA TYR A 48 -3.61 -3.12 3.23
C TYR A 48 -2.42 -3.91 2.70
N ILE A 49 -1.57 -4.42 3.62
CA ILE A 49 -0.42 -5.27 3.27
C ILE A 49 -0.71 -6.71 3.68
N THR A 50 -0.75 -7.60 2.69
CA THR A 50 -0.92 -9.04 2.90
C THR A 50 0.41 -9.69 3.32
N GLY A 51 0.36 -10.91 3.87
CA GLY A 51 1.56 -11.69 4.17
C GLY A 51 2.26 -11.36 5.50
N LEU A 52 1.62 -10.61 6.39
CA LEU A 52 2.12 -10.30 7.75
C LEU A 52 2.54 -11.54 8.56
N THR A 53 1.89 -12.68 8.33
CA THR A 53 2.16 -13.95 9.05
C THR A 53 3.04 -14.90 8.24
N ALA A 54 3.67 -14.43 7.16
CA ALA A 54 4.50 -15.28 6.33
C ALA A 54 5.82 -15.64 7.04
N PRO A 55 6.25 -16.92 6.99
CA PRO A 55 7.53 -17.32 7.55
C PRO A 55 8.69 -16.77 6.71
N ALA A 56 9.75 -16.35 7.38
CA ALA A 56 10.96 -15.83 6.72
C ALA A 56 11.57 -16.84 5.73
N GLY A 57 12.08 -16.35 4.61
CA GLY A 57 12.73 -17.18 3.59
C GLY A 57 11.80 -18.11 2.80
N LYS A 58 10.48 -18.03 3.00
CA LYS A 58 9.51 -18.81 2.24
C LYS A 58 8.83 -17.96 1.18
N ARG A 59 8.84 -18.46 -0.05
CA ARG A 59 8.06 -17.89 -1.15
C ARG A 59 6.58 -18.20 -0.94
N MET A 60 5.75 -17.16 -0.89
CA MET A 60 4.30 -17.28 -0.73
C MET A 60 3.61 -17.06 -2.08
N GLY A 61 3.07 -18.11 -2.70
CA GLY A 61 2.25 -18.01 -3.93
C GLY A 61 2.93 -17.28 -5.11
N HIS A 62 2.72 -15.96 -5.21
CA HIS A 62 3.30 -15.09 -6.24
C HIS A 62 4.83 -15.16 -6.28
N ALA A 63 5.39 -14.86 -7.46
CA ALA A 63 6.84 -14.97 -7.67
C ALA A 63 7.67 -13.95 -6.88
N GLY A 64 7.08 -12.82 -6.48
CA GLY A 64 7.76 -11.71 -5.81
C GLY A 64 7.72 -11.73 -4.27
N ALA A 65 6.84 -12.53 -3.66
CA ALA A 65 6.65 -12.56 -2.21
C ALA A 65 7.75 -13.34 -1.47
N ILE A 66 8.97 -12.80 -1.49
CA ILE A 66 10.12 -13.29 -0.75
C ILE A 66 10.75 -12.12 0.02
N VAL A 67 10.83 -12.25 1.34
CA VAL A 67 11.58 -11.32 2.20
C VAL A 67 13.05 -11.73 2.19
N THR A 68 13.94 -10.87 1.70
CA THR A 68 15.39 -11.11 1.67
C THR A 68 16.14 -9.99 2.38
N GLY A 69 17.11 -10.36 3.24
CA GLY A 69 18.01 -9.39 3.89
C GLY A 69 17.33 -8.29 4.72
N GLY A 70 16.13 -8.54 5.25
CA GLY A 70 15.35 -7.55 6.01
C GLY A 70 14.64 -6.49 5.16
N LYS A 71 14.71 -6.57 3.82
CA LYS A 71 13.98 -5.70 2.89
C LYS A 71 12.69 -6.37 2.41
N GLY A 72 11.66 -5.55 2.16
CA GLY A 72 10.34 -6.03 1.75
C GLY A 72 9.53 -6.66 2.89
N THR A 73 9.86 -6.35 4.15
CA THR A 73 9.06 -6.78 5.31
C THR A 73 7.72 -6.05 5.30
N ALA A 74 6.67 -6.72 5.79
CA ALA A 74 5.37 -6.07 5.96
C ALA A 74 5.47 -4.84 6.87
N GLU A 75 6.27 -4.92 7.93
CA GLU A 75 6.50 -3.81 8.87
C GLU A 75 7.14 -2.59 8.19
N GLY A 76 8.16 -2.81 7.35
CA GLY A 76 8.80 -1.74 6.58
C GLY A 76 7.82 -1.03 5.66
N LYS A 77 7.04 -1.81 4.90
CA LYS A 77 5.99 -1.30 4.00
C LYS A 77 4.93 -0.50 4.74
N VAL A 78 4.42 -1.04 5.85
CA VAL A 78 3.42 -0.37 6.70
C VAL A 78 3.99 0.95 7.25
N SER A 79 5.23 0.95 7.71
CA SER A 79 5.87 2.15 8.26
C SER A 79 6.04 3.23 7.18
N ALA A 80 6.51 2.87 5.99
CA ALA A 80 6.67 3.79 4.86
C ALA A 80 5.34 4.44 4.47
N LEU A 81 4.29 3.63 4.29
CA LEU A 81 2.95 4.10 3.93
C LEU A 81 2.34 5.02 4.99
N LYS A 82 2.43 4.65 6.27
CA LYS A 82 1.95 5.52 7.37
C LYS A 82 2.69 6.86 7.40
N SER A 83 3.99 6.86 7.13
CA SER A 83 4.81 8.07 7.09
C SER A 83 4.43 8.99 5.92
N ALA A 84 3.89 8.43 4.84
CA ALA A 84 3.34 9.16 3.69
C ALA A 84 1.89 9.66 3.92
N GLY A 85 1.30 9.47 5.10
CA GLY A 85 -0.08 9.87 5.40
C GLY A 85 -1.15 8.91 4.90
N VAL A 86 -0.75 7.69 4.49
CA VAL A 86 -1.69 6.62 4.09
C VAL A 86 -2.24 5.95 5.34
N GLU A 87 -3.56 5.76 5.38
CA GLU A 87 -4.17 4.92 6.41
C GLU A 87 -3.96 3.45 6.07
N VAL A 88 -3.22 2.72 6.91
CA VAL A 88 -2.94 1.30 6.69
C VAL A 88 -3.76 0.46 7.66
N VAL A 89 -4.69 -0.34 7.12
CA VAL A 89 -5.55 -1.21 7.91
C VAL A 89 -4.92 -2.60 8.11
N ASN A 90 -5.28 -3.27 9.19
CA ASN A 90 -4.77 -4.61 9.52
C ASN A 90 -5.63 -5.76 8.96
N SER A 91 -6.78 -5.45 8.37
CA SER A 91 -7.72 -6.44 7.82
C SER A 91 -8.32 -5.94 6.50
N PRO A 92 -8.47 -6.80 5.48
CA PRO A 92 -9.14 -6.42 4.24
C PRO A 92 -10.59 -5.97 4.48
N SER A 93 -11.25 -6.50 5.52
CA SER A 93 -12.63 -6.11 5.88
C SER A 93 -12.75 -4.66 6.37
N ALA A 94 -11.65 -4.03 6.78
CA ALA A 94 -11.66 -2.66 7.30
C ALA A 94 -11.43 -1.60 6.21
N MET A 95 -10.99 -1.98 5.00
CA MET A 95 -10.62 -1.00 3.95
C MET A 95 -11.76 -0.06 3.57
N GLY A 96 -12.99 -0.59 3.44
CA GLY A 96 -14.15 0.22 3.09
C GLY A 96 -14.58 1.19 4.20
N ILE A 97 -14.41 0.79 5.47
CA ILE A 97 -14.72 1.63 6.63
C ILE A 97 -13.72 2.78 6.70
N ALA A 98 -12.42 2.47 6.64
CA ALA A 98 -11.34 3.46 6.62
C ALA A 98 -11.50 4.46 5.47
N MET A 99 -11.80 3.98 4.25
CA MET A 99 -11.99 4.87 3.10
C MET A 99 -13.19 5.80 3.32
N LYS A 100 -14.30 5.28 3.86
CA LYS A 100 -15.46 6.10 4.19
C LYS A 100 -15.10 7.20 5.19
N GLU A 101 -14.32 6.90 6.22
CA GLU A 101 -13.89 7.88 7.22
C GLU A 101 -12.99 8.96 6.59
N ARG A 102 -12.03 8.56 5.75
CA ARG A 102 -11.12 9.49 5.06
C ARG A 102 -11.80 10.40 4.04
N LEU A 103 -12.93 9.99 3.45
CA LEU A 103 -13.72 10.82 2.53
C LEU A 103 -14.57 11.88 3.26
N LEU A 104 -14.74 11.76 4.57
CA LEU A 104 -15.55 12.68 5.37
C LEU A 104 -14.72 13.78 6.06
N THR A 105 -13.39 13.72 5.95
CA THR A 105 -12.42 14.68 6.53
C THR A 105 -11.74 15.49 5.45
#